data_AF-A0A3Q2YTU2-F1
#
_entry.id   AF-A0A3Q2YTU2-F1
#
_cell.length_a   1.000
_cell.length_b   1.000
_cell.length_c   1.000
_cell.angle_alpha   90.00
_cell.angle_beta   90.00
_cell.angle_gamma   90.00
#
_symmetry.space_group_name_H-M   'P 1'
#
loop_
_entity.id
_entity.type
_entity.pdbx_description
1 polymer ?
#
loop_
_entity_poly.entity_id
_entity_poly.type
_entity_poly.pdbx_seq_one_letter_code
_entity_poly.pdbx_strand_id
1 'polypeptide(L)'
;LRVISMEKGGNMKDVFTRFCTGLKELEAVIKEKGEAFMWNEHLGYILTCPSNLGTGLRAGVHVKLPNMSKHPKFEEVLKKLRLQKRGTGGVDTAAVDGIFDISNADRLGFSEVQLVQIVVDGVKLLVDMEKKLEKGASINNLMPGKLKTLSCIEPALIDVSCSLYVRTRTGLSASFTYFFFKFIIFNKCYWSPDNAQNMNE
;
A
#
# COMPACT_ATOMS: atom_id res chain seq x y z
N LEU A 1 -2.66 -17.30 4.76
CA LEU A 1 -2.53 -16.36 5.90
C LEU A 1 -2.62 -14.91 5.40
N ARG A 2 -3.15 -13.99 6.20
CA ARG A 2 -3.17 -12.57 5.87
C ARG A 2 -2.84 -11.79 7.14
N VAL A 3 -1.68 -11.18 7.16
CA VAL A 3 -1.19 -10.38 8.29
C VAL A 3 -1.58 -8.93 8.04
N ILE A 4 -2.24 -8.32 9.01
CA ILE A 4 -2.77 -6.97 8.90
C ILE A 4 -2.28 -6.16 10.09
N SER A 5 -1.71 -5.00 9.81
CA SER A 5 -1.44 -3.96 10.81
C SER A 5 -2.20 -2.71 10.38
N MET A 6 -3.00 -2.17 11.28
CA MET A 6 -3.82 -0.99 11.03
C MET A 6 -3.94 -0.15 12.28
N GLU A 7 -4.08 1.16 12.11
CA GLU A 7 -4.43 2.08 13.19
C GLU A 7 -5.16 3.31 12.64
N LYS A 8 -5.75 4.09 13.54
CA LYS A 8 -6.33 5.39 13.21
C LYS A 8 -5.24 6.46 13.19
N GLY A 9 -5.37 7.44 12.31
CA GLY A 9 -4.43 8.56 12.20
C GLY A 9 -3.25 8.30 11.25
N GLY A 10 -2.38 9.30 11.08
CA GLY A 10 -1.42 9.38 9.97
C GLY A 10 -0.06 8.71 10.15
N ASN A 11 0.14 7.86 11.15
CA ASN A 11 1.47 7.37 11.50
C ASN A 11 1.85 6.08 10.76
N MET A 12 2.15 6.23 9.47
CA MET A 12 2.51 5.12 8.59
C MET A 12 3.72 4.33 9.10
N LYS A 13 4.68 4.97 9.77
CA LYS A 13 5.90 4.34 10.27
C LYS A 13 5.61 3.36 11.40
N ASP A 14 4.77 3.73 12.36
CA ASP A 14 4.49 2.86 13.50
C ASP A 14 3.69 1.63 13.06
N VAL A 15 2.74 1.82 12.14
CA VAL A 15 1.99 0.70 11.55
C VAL A 15 2.93 -0.23 10.78
N PHE A 16 3.85 0.31 9.98
CA PHE A 16 4.82 -0.47 9.22
C PHE A 16 5.84 -1.18 10.11
N THR A 17 6.32 -0.50 11.15
CA THR A 17 7.26 -1.07 12.12
C THR A 17 6.61 -2.24 12.85
N ARG A 18 5.39 -2.05 13.37
CA ARG A 18 4.59 -3.11 14.00
C ARG A 18 4.33 -4.27 13.05
N PHE A 19 4.05 -3.96 11.78
CA PHE A 19 3.84 -4.95 10.74
C PHE A 19 5.10 -5.82 10.52
N CYS A 20 6.26 -5.19 10.33
CA CYS A 20 7.53 -5.89 10.12
C CYS A 20 7.94 -6.73 11.33
N THR A 21 7.80 -6.19 12.55
CA THR A 21 8.09 -6.93 13.78
C THR A 21 7.20 -8.15 13.92
N GLY A 22 5.88 -7.98 13.80
CA GLY A 22 4.93 -9.10 13.91
C GLY A 22 5.10 -10.15 12.81
N LEU A 23 5.47 -9.74 11.59
CA LEU A 23 5.76 -10.68 10.51
C LEU A 23 7.01 -11.52 10.80
N LYS A 24 8.07 -10.90 11.34
CA LYS A 24 9.31 -11.58 11.71
C LYS A 24 9.09 -12.60 12.83
N GLU A 25 8.31 -12.23 13.85
CA GLU A 25 7.94 -13.14 14.94
C GLU A 25 7.10 -14.31 14.43
N LEU A 26 6.13 -14.06 13.54
CA LEU A 26 5.31 -15.10 12.96
C LEU A 26 6.12 -16.07 12.10
N GLU A 27 7.06 -15.55 11.30
CA GLU A 27 7.96 -16.38 10.50
C GLU A 27 8.85 -17.25 11.40
N ALA A 28 9.33 -16.74 12.53
CA ALA A 28 10.10 -17.50 13.50
C ALA A 28 9.30 -18.69 14.06
N VAL A 29 8.07 -18.46 14.50
CA VAL A 29 7.19 -19.53 15.02
C VAL A 29 6.86 -20.58 13.96
N ILE A 30 6.69 -20.18 12.69
CA ILE A 30 6.44 -21.10 11.58
C ILE A 30 7.69 -21.96 11.32
N LYS A 31 8.89 -21.35 11.35
CA LYS A 31 10.17 -22.06 11.23
C LYS A 31 10.41 -23.06 12.35
N GLU A 32 10.08 -22.71 13.60
CA GLU A 32 10.18 -23.61 14.75
C GLU A 32 9.32 -24.88 14.59
N LYS A 33 8.22 -24.78 13.82
CA LYS A 33 7.35 -25.92 13.49
C LYS A 33 7.82 -26.72 12.28
N GLY A 34 8.98 -26.41 11.70
CA GLY A 34 9.49 -27.06 10.49
C GLY A 34 8.74 -26.66 9.22
N GLU A 35 8.05 -25.51 9.24
CA GLU A 35 7.35 -24.94 8.09
C GLU A 35 8.03 -23.66 7.60
N ALA A 36 7.68 -23.23 6.39
CA ALA A 36 8.17 -22.00 5.82
C ALA A 36 7.13 -21.39 4.87
N PHE A 37 7.22 -20.08 4.67
CA PHE A 37 6.47 -19.41 3.61
C PHE A 37 7.00 -19.85 2.24
N MET A 38 6.09 -19.95 1.27
CA MET A 38 6.47 -20.24 -0.11
C MET A 38 7.16 -19.02 -0.70
N TRP A 39 8.40 -19.19 -1.15
CA TRP A 39 9.23 -18.12 -1.65
C TRP A 39 10.22 -18.62 -2.70
N ASN A 40 10.53 -17.79 -3.71
CA ASN A 40 11.68 -18.01 -4.57
C ASN A 40 12.31 -16.67 -5.03
N GLU A 41 13.51 -16.74 -5.60
CA GLU A 41 14.30 -15.57 -6.00
C GLU A 41 13.61 -14.72 -7.08
N HIS A 42 12.92 -15.34 -8.03
CA HIS A 42 12.31 -14.63 -9.16
C HIS A 42 10.99 -13.95 -8.81
N LEU A 43 10.14 -14.63 -8.02
CA LEU A 43 8.76 -14.22 -7.74
C LEU A 43 8.56 -13.69 -6.32
N GLY A 44 9.56 -13.80 -5.44
CA GLY A 44 9.40 -13.49 -4.02
C GLY A 44 8.41 -14.45 -3.35
N TYR A 45 7.57 -13.93 -2.44
CA TYR A 45 6.54 -14.71 -1.78
C TYR A 45 5.45 -15.14 -2.77
N ILE A 46 5.07 -16.41 -2.68
CA ILE A 46 4.06 -17.01 -3.56
C ILE A 46 2.67 -16.91 -2.93
N LEU A 47 1.72 -16.42 -3.72
CA LEU A 47 0.33 -16.26 -3.32
C LEU A 47 -0.62 -16.72 -4.41
N THR A 48 -1.85 -17.08 -4.02
CA THR A 48 -2.90 -17.53 -4.96
C THR A 48 -3.24 -16.51 -6.04
N CYS A 49 -3.19 -15.22 -5.74
CA CYS A 49 -3.49 -14.18 -6.73
C CYS A 49 -2.19 -13.64 -7.32
N PRO A 50 -1.99 -13.72 -8.65
CA PRO A 50 -0.76 -13.25 -9.31
C PRO A 50 -0.42 -11.79 -9.02
N SER A 51 -1.42 -10.92 -8.83
CA SER A 51 -1.20 -9.51 -8.49
C SER A 51 -0.57 -9.29 -7.10
N ASN A 52 -0.44 -10.35 -6.31
CA ASN A 52 0.11 -10.29 -4.97
C ASN A 52 1.50 -10.92 -4.86
N LEU A 53 2.10 -11.38 -5.95
CA LEU A 53 3.48 -11.88 -5.94
C LEU A 53 4.49 -10.78 -5.55
N GLY A 54 5.71 -11.19 -5.25
CA GLY A 54 6.80 -10.33 -4.82
C GLY A 54 6.81 -10.18 -3.31
N THR A 55 6.63 -8.95 -2.85
CA THR A 55 6.49 -8.70 -1.40
C THR A 55 5.15 -9.21 -0.90
N GLY A 56 4.08 -9.16 -1.70
CA GLY A 56 2.72 -9.38 -1.18
C GLY A 56 2.14 -8.20 -0.40
N LEU A 57 2.89 -7.09 -0.31
CA LEU A 57 2.52 -5.88 0.42
C LEU A 57 1.51 -5.02 -0.33
N ARG A 58 0.36 -4.80 0.32
CA ARG A 58 -0.55 -3.71 0.01
C ARG A 58 -0.52 -2.72 1.18
N ALA A 59 0.27 -1.66 1.03
CA ALA A 59 0.21 -0.49 1.89
C ALA A 59 -0.88 0.45 1.37
N GLY A 60 -1.70 0.99 2.26
CA GLY A 60 -2.77 1.89 1.86
C GLY A 60 -3.34 2.73 2.99
N VAL A 61 -4.16 3.69 2.59
CA VAL A 61 -4.76 4.69 3.46
C VAL A 61 -6.22 4.88 3.07
N HIS A 62 -7.09 5.06 4.05
CA HIS A 62 -8.42 5.61 3.87
C HIS A 62 -8.33 7.13 4.00
N VAL A 63 -8.46 7.81 2.86
CA VAL A 63 -8.36 9.27 2.76
C VAL A 63 -9.62 9.86 2.16
N LYS A 64 -10.11 10.94 2.77
CA LYS A 64 -11.26 11.71 2.29
C LYS A 64 -10.81 12.71 1.22
N LEU A 65 -11.31 12.56 0.00
CA LEU A 65 -10.96 13.33 -1.19
C LEU A 65 -12.21 13.81 -1.96
N PRO A 66 -13.11 14.61 -1.35
CA PRO A 66 -14.41 14.97 -1.92
C PRO A 66 -14.32 15.83 -3.18
N ASN A 67 -13.26 16.61 -3.36
CA ASN A 67 -13.06 17.44 -4.54
C ASN A 67 -12.22 16.73 -5.61
N MET A 68 -11.12 16.11 -5.22
CA MET A 68 -10.24 15.38 -6.14
C MET A 68 -10.98 14.20 -6.79
N SER A 69 -11.87 13.53 -6.07
CA SER A 69 -12.66 12.43 -6.62
C SER A 69 -13.62 12.81 -7.75
N LYS A 70 -14.04 14.09 -7.80
CA LYS A 70 -14.89 14.65 -8.86
C LYS A 70 -14.06 15.24 -10.00
N HIS A 71 -12.76 15.41 -9.80
CA HIS A 71 -11.89 16.05 -10.78
C HIS A 71 -11.58 15.09 -11.95
N PRO A 72 -11.70 15.52 -13.22
CA PRO A 72 -11.54 14.64 -14.38
C PRO A 72 -10.15 14.00 -14.49
N LYS A 73 -9.12 14.60 -13.88
CA LYS A 73 -7.75 14.08 -13.87
C LYS A 73 -7.45 13.07 -12.75
N PHE A 74 -8.43 12.66 -11.94
CA PHE A 74 -8.14 11.80 -10.78
C PHE A 74 -7.50 10.46 -11.15
N GLU A 75 -8.07 9.76 -12.14
CA GLU A 75 -7.51 8.50 -12.63
C GLU A 75 -6.11 8.67 -13.24
N GLU A 76 -5.89 9.78 -13.95
CA GLU A 76 -4.59 10.12 -14.54
C GLU A 76 -3.53 10.30 -13.45
N VAL A 77 -3.87 11.03 -12.38
CA VAL A 77 -2.98 11.26 -11.24
C VAL A 77 -2.66 9.94 -10.54
N LEU A 78 -3.66 9.10 -10.25
CA LEU A 78 -3.45 7.79 -9.62
C LEU A 78 -2.53 6.89 -10.47
N LYS A 79 -2.79 6.82 -11.78
CA LYS A 79 -1.98 6.05 -12.72
C LYS A 79 -0.53 6.54 -12.75
N LYS A 80 -0.30 7.85 -12.79
CA LYS A 80 1.05 8.44 -12.76
C LYS A 80 1.78 8.16 -11.46
N LEU A 81 1.07 8.15 -10.33
CA LEU A 81 1.61 7.84 -9.01
C LEU A 81 1.76 6.34 -8.73
N ARG A 82 1.35 5.46 -9.66
CA ARG A 82 1.31 4.00 -9.47
C ARG A 82 0.46 3.59 -8.25
N LEU A 83 -0.62 4.35 -8.02
CA LEU A 83 -1.60 4.09 -6.98
C LEU A 83 -2.89 3.52 -7.58
N GLN A 84 -3.57 2.71 -6.79
CA GLN A 84 -4.92 2.21 -7.07
C GLN A 84 -5.88 2.69 -6.00
N LYS A 85 -7.12 3.00 -6.40
CA LYS A 85 -8.22 3.31 -5.49
C LYS A 85 -9.19 2.14 -5.38
N ARG A 86 -9.81 1.98 -4.21
CA ARG A 86 -10.96 1.11 -3.95
C ARG A 86 -11.99 1.90 -3.14
N GLY A 87 -13.25 1.48 -3.18
CA GLY A 87 -14.26 2.03 -2.28
C GLY A 87 -13.99 1.65 -0.83
N THR A 88 -14.76 2.23 0.07
CA THR A 88 -14.49 2.20 1.52
C THR A 88 -14.62 0.79 2.12
N GLY A 89 -15.31 -0.13 1.43
CA GLY A 89 -15.46 -1.55 1.82
C GLY A 89 -14.64 -2.54 0.97
N GLY A 90 -13.78 -2.08 0.05
CA GLY A 90 -12.92 -2.95 -0.78
C GLY A 90 -13.16 -2.85 -2.28
N VAL A 91 -12.71 -3.90 -3.01
CA VAL A 91 -12.51 -3.94 -4.48
C VAL A 91 -13.76 -3.56 -5.26
N ASP A 92 -14.94 -3.90 -4.75
CA ASP A 92 -16.21 -3.78 -5.47
C ASP A 92 -17.22 -2.86 -4.75
N THR A 93 -16.72 -1.96 -3.90
CA THR A 93 -17.59 -1.06 -3.14
C THR A 93 -17.52 0.37 -3.68
N ALA A 94 -18.62 1.11 -3.55
CA ALA A 94 -18.62 2.55 -3.79
C ALA A 94 -17.83 3.26 -2.68
N ALA A 95 -17.24 4.41 -3.02
CA ALA A 95 -16.72 5.31 -2.01
C ALA A 95 -17.89 5.95 -1.26
N VAL A 96 -17.90 5.84 0.06
CA VAL A 96 -18.86 6.51 0.93
C VAL A 96 -18.28 7.86 1.30
N ASP A 97 -19.04 8.94 1.11
CA ASP A 97 -18.67 10.30 1.54
C ASP A 97 -17.29 10.79 1.04
N GLY A 98 -16.92 10.38 -0.18
CA GLY A 98 -15.63 10.73 -0.78
C GLY A 98 -14.41 10.10 -0.09
N ILE A 99 -14.60 9.05 0.71
CA ILE A 99 -13.51 8.30 1.35
C ILE A 99 -13.08 7.13 0.45
N PHE A 100 -11.80 7.11 0.10
CA PHE A 100 -11.19 6.09 -0.76
C PHE A 100 -10.10 5.33 -0.03
N ASP A 101 -10.01 4.02 -0.29
CA ASP A 101 -8.84 3.19 0.01
C ASP A 101 -7.81 3.38 -1.13
N ILE A 102 -6.79 4.18 -0.86
CA ILE A 102 -5.67 4.47 -1.78
C ILE A 102 -4.47 3.63 -1.38
N SER A 103 -3.87 2.92 -2.34
CA SER A 103 -2.81 1.94 -2.07
C SER A 103 -1.86 1.78 -3.24
N ASN A 104 -0.69 1.16 -3.02
CA ASN A 104 0.24 0.82 -4.11
C ASN A 104 -0.41 -0.16 -5.11
N ALA A 105 -0.25 0.12 -6.40
CA ALA A 105 -0.72 -0.77 -7.47
C ALA A 105 0.20 -2.00 -7.62
N ASP A 106 1.51 -1.76 -7.57
CA ASP A 106 2.55 -2.78 -7.79
C ASP A 106 2.95 -3.51 -6.53
N ARG A 107 3.41 -4.76 -6.67
CA ARG A 107 3.89 -5.59 -5.54
C ARG A 107 5.13 -6.43 -5.84
N LEU A 108 5.43 -6.63 -7.13
CA LEU A 108 6.61 -7.33 -7.63
C LEU A 108 7.61 -6.34 -8.22
N GLY A 109 8.90 -6.58 -8.00
CA GLY A 109 9.99 -5.72 -8.51
C GLY A 109 10.29 -4.49 -7.64
N PHE A 110 9.74 -4.41 -6.43
CA PHE A 110 9.96 -3.33 -5.46
C PHE A 110 10.14 -3.91 -4.06
N SER A 111 10.96 -3.27 -3.23
CA SER A 111 11.03 -3.59 -1.80
C SER A 111 9.81 -3.05 -1.05
N GLU A 112 9.53 -3.61 0.12
CA GLU A 112 8.46 -3.16 1.00
C GLU A 112 8.58 -1.67 1.30
N VAL A 113 9.80 -1.20 1.60
CA VAL A 113 10.08 0.21 1.91
C VAL A 113 9.78 1.11 0.71
N GLN A 114 10.17 0.69 -0.51
CA GLN A 114 9.85 1.44 -1.73
C GLN A 114 8.34 1.55 -1.95
N LEU A 115 7.61 0.45 -1.75
CA LEU A 115 6.15 0.43 -1.88
C LEU A 115 5.47 1.35 -0.86
N VAL A 116 5.93 1.36 0.39
CA VAL A 116 5.42 2.28 1.42
C VAL A 116 5.71 3.73 1.04
N GLN A 117 6.93 4.02 0.57
CA GLN A 117 7.30 5.37 0.17
C GLN A 117 6.45 5.89 -0.99
N ILE A 118 6.17 5.05 -2.00
CA ILE A 118 5.23 5.38 -3.10
C ILE A 118 3.86 5.80 -2.56
N VAL A 119 3.34 5.08 -1.55
CA VAL A 119 2.05 5.41 -0.92
C VAL A 119 2.13 6.72 -0.15
N VAL A 120 3.17 6.91 0.67
CA VAL A 120 3.35 8.13 1.48
C VAL A 120 3.42 9.36 0.57
N ASP A 121 4.28 9.34 -0.45
CA ASP A 121 4.48 10.48 -1.35
C ASP A 121 3.23 10.76 -2.19
N GLY A 122 2.60 9.71 -2.73
CA GLY A 122 1.41 9.86 -3.54
C GLY A 122 0.21 10.36 -2.74
N VAL A 123 0.03 9.89 -1.50
CA VAL A 123 -1.04 10.37 -0.60
C VAL A 123 -0.80 11.82 -0.20
N LYS A 124 0.44 12.21 0.11
CA LYS A 124 0.80 13.60 0.39
C LYS A 124 0.43 14.52 -0.77
N LEU A 125 0.78 14.15 -2.01
CA LEU A 125 0.42 14.92 -3.19
C LEU A 125 -1.10 15.01 -3.39
N LEU A 126 -1.84 13.91 -3.22
CA LEU A 126 -3.30 13.89 -3.32
C LEU A 126 -3.95 14.84 -2.31
N VAL A 127 -3.42 14.90 -1.10
CA VAL A 127 -3.92 15.80 -0.04
C VAL A 127 -3.62 17.26 -0.38
N ASP A 128 -2.46 17.56 -0.94
CA ASP A 128 -2.12 18.92 -1.39
C ASP A 128 -2.99 19.37 -2.58
N MET A 129 -3.30 18.44 -3.50
CA MET A 129 -4.27 18.68 -4.58
C MET A 129 -5.67 18.94 -4.03
N GLU A 130 -6.15 18.10 -3.09
CA GLU A 130 -7.46 18.26 -2.45
C GLU A 130 -7.59 19.63 -1.77
N LYS A 131 -6.58 20.05 -1.00
CA LYS A 131 -6.55 21.37 -0.33
C LYS A 131 -6.55 22.54 -1.32
N LYS A 132 -5.97 22.38 -2.51
CA LYS A 132 -6.04 23.41 -3.56
C LYS A 132 -7.43 23.49 -4.17
N LEU A 133 -8.02 22.33 -4.49
CA LEU A 133 -9.37 22.26 -5.05
C LEU A 133 -10.42 22.78 -4.07
N GLU A 134 -10.26 22.53 -2.76
CA GLU A 134 -11.11 23.08 -1.70
C GLU A 134 -11.10 24.63 -1.70
N LYS A 135 -9.99 25.25 -2.12
CA LYS A 135 -9.85 26.71 -2.28
C LYS A 135 -10.24 27.22 -3.68
N GLY A 136 -10.77 26.36 -4.55
CA GLY A 136 -11.08 26.70 -5.95
C GLY A 136 -9.85 26.91 -6.84
N ALA A 137 -8.65 26.51 -6.39
CA ALA A 137 -7.42 26.69 -7.14
C ALA A 137 -7.16 25.52 -8.11
N SER A 138 -6.47 25.81 -9.22
CA SER A 138 -6.05 24.78 -10.17
C SER A 138 -4.93 23.88 -9.60
N ILE A 139 -5.00 22.59 -9.94
CA ILE A 139 -3.98 21.57 -9.61
C ILE A 139 -2.99 21.30 -10.75
N ASN A 140 -3.07 22.05 -11.86
CA ASN A 140 -2.23 21.81 -13.04
C ASN A 140 -0.73 21.85 -12.73
N ASN A 141 -0.31 22.70 -11.79
CA ASN A 141 1.09 22.79 -11.34
C ASN A 141 1.53 21.68 -10.37
N LEU A 142 0.62 20.84 -9.91
CA LEU A 142 0.90 19.69 -9.04
C LEU A 142 0.86 18.36 -9.79
N MET A 143 0.58 18.36 -11.10
CA MET A 143 0.49 17.13 -11.87
C MET A 143 1.82 16.37 -11.78
N PRO A 144 1.81 15.11 -11.32
CA PRO A 144 3.03 14.34 -11.20
C PRO A 144 3.66 14.15 -12.58
N GLY A 145 4.99 14.25 -12.65
CA GLY A 145 5.74 13.76 -13.81
C GLY A 145 5.56 12.25 -13.96
N LYS A 146 6.02 11.69 -15.09
CA LYS A 146 6.25 10.22 -15.12
C LYS A 146 7.26 9.92 -14.01
N LEU A 147 6.91 9.07 -13.05
CA LEU A 147 7.90 8.53 -12.12
C LEU A 147 9.07 8.00 -12.97
N LYS A 148 10.27 8.55 -12.76
CA LYS A 148 11.48 8.00 -13.38
C LYS A 148 11.52 6.52 -13.01
N THR A 149 11.87 5.67 -13.96
CA THR A 149 12.25 4.28 -13.69
C THR A 149 13.18 4.31 -12.49
N LEU A 150 12.74 3.71 -11.38
CA LEU A 150 13.41 3.70 -10.09
C LEU A 150 14.66 2.81 -10.17
N SER A 151 15.63 3.16 -11.02
CA SER A 151 16.92 2.48 -11.02
C SER A 151 17.75 2.85 -9.79
N CYS A 152 17.46 3.98 -9.15
CA CYS A 152 18.21 4.48 -8.01
C CYS A 152 17.34 5.41 -7.14
N ILE A 153 16.44 4.85 -6.31
CA ILE A 153 16.22 5.49 -5.01
C ILE A 153 17.26 4.82 -4.12
N GLU A 154 18.38 5.51 -3.85
CA GLU A 154 19.15 5.23 -2.64
C GLU A 154 18.15 5.12 -1.49
N PRO A 155 18.31 4.21 -0.53
CA PRO A 155 17.41 4.11 0.62
C PRO A 155 17.48 5.41 1.42
N ALA A 156 16.79 6.44 0.94
CA ALA A 156 16.42 7.60 1.70
C ALA A 156 15.63 6.99 2.85
N LEU A 157 16.23 7.09 4.04
CA LEU A 157 15.53 6.98 5.31
C LEU A 157 14.12 7.47 5.07
N ILE A 158 13.12 6.59 5.27
CA ILE A 158 11.71 6.98 5.23
C ILE A 158 11.65 8.33 5.92
N ASP A 159 11.37 9.41 5.18
CA ASP A 159 11.36 10.74 5.77
C ASP A 159 10.08 10.84 6.59
N VAL A 160 10.15 10.28 7.79
CA VAL A 160 9.06 10.24 8.75
C VAL A 160 8.90 11.57 9.48
N SER A 161 9.60 12.62 9.05
CA SER A 161 9.25 13.98 9.47
C SER A 161 7.87 14.40 8.98
N CYS A 162 7.24 13.62 8.08
CA CYS A 162 5.79 13.60 7.91
C CYS A 162 5.10 13.00 9.15
N SER A 163 5.23 13.68 10.29
CA SER A 163 4.09 13.89 11.16
C SER A 163 3.01 14.54 10.28
N LEU A 164 2.24 13.73 9.56
CA LEU A 164 0.99 14.15 8.95
C LEU A 164 -0.03 14.33 10.07
N TYR A 165 0.35 15.15 11.06
CA TYR A 165 -0.50 15.63 12.12
C TYR A 165 -1.34 16.73 11.49
N VAL A 166 -2.40 16.31 10.79
CA VAL A 166 -3.53 17.18 10.50
C VAL A 166 -4.19 17.43 11.85
N ARG A 167 -3.61 18.32 12.67
CA ARG A 167 -4.31 18.90 13.81
C ARG A 167 -5.42 19.75 13.21
N THR A 168 -6.65 19.23 13.23
CA THR A 168 -7.85 20.01 12.88
C THR A 168 -8.05 21.09 13.94
N ARG A 169 -7.27 22.18 13.87
CA ARG A 169 -7.53 23.42 14.62
C ARG A 169 -8.42 24.39 13.84
N THR A 170 -8.72 24.06 12.59
CA THR A 170 -9.71 24.72 11.76
C THR A 170 -10.50 23.60 11.07
N GLY A 171 -11.82 23.73 10.93
CA GLY A 171 -12.69 22.69 10.36
C GLY A 171 -12.38 22.37 8.89
N LEU A 172 -11.34 21.56 8.65
CA LEU A 172 -10.81 21.16 7.33
C LEU A 172 -11.40 19.82 6.86
N SER A 173 -11.79 19.73 5.58
CA SER A 173 -12.54 18.58 5.04
C SER A 173 -11.70 17.35 4.63
N ALA A 174 -10.37 17.45 4.58
CA ALA A 174 -9.49 16.29 4.36
C ALA A 174 -9.19 15.55 5.68
N SER A 175 -10.13 14.72 6.12
CA SER A 175 -9.96 13.86 7.29
C SER A 175 -9.39 12.49 6.89
N PHE A 176 -8.25 12.11 7.45
CA PHE A 176 -7.75 10.74 7.39
C PHE A 176 -8.59 9.87 8.31
N THR A 177 -9.17 8.79 7.78
CA THR A 177 -10.07 7.95 8.57
C THR A 177 -9.32 6.74 9.14
N TYR A 178 -8.51 6.04 8.34
CA TYR A 178 -7.78 4.83 8.73
C TYR A 178 -6.52 4.62 7.89
N PHE A 179 -5.47 4.02 8.44
CA PHE A 179 -4.31 3.53 7.68
C PHE A 179 -4.26 2.02 7.80
N PHE A 180 -3.87 1.34 6.72
CA PHE A 180 -3.95 -0.11 6.66
C PHE A 180 -2.78 -0.69 5.85
N PHE A 181 -2.17 -1.72 6.43
CA PHE A 181 -1.23 -2.59 5.74
C PHE A 181 -1.86 -3.96 5.66
N LYS A 182 -1.93 -4.50 4.44
CA LYS A 182 -2.40 -5.84 4.19
C LYS A 182 -1.34 -6.60 3.45
N PHE A 183 -0.79 -7.56 4.16
CA PHE A 183 0.12 -8.54 3.61
C PHE A 183 -0.62 -9.85 3.55
N ILE A 184 -0.66 -10.45 2.37
CA ILE A 184 -1.24 -11.76 2.17
C ILE A 184 -0.03 -12.69 2.02
N ILE A 185 0.05 -13.80 2.75
CA ILE A 185 1.07 -14.83 2.51
C ILE A 185 0.40 -16.18 2.70
N PHE A 186 0.65 -17.16 1.85
CA PHE A 186 0.21 -18.53 2.11
C PHE A 186 1.25 -19.29 2.93
N ASN A 187 0.76 -20.14 3.85
CA ASN A 187 1.51 -21.30 4.33
C ASN A 187 1.26 -22.44 3.33
N LYS A 188 2.32 -23.21 3.03
CA LYS A 188 2.39 -24.44 2.20
C LYS A 188 1.13 -24.85 1.41
N CYS A 189 1.25 -24.95 0.09
CA CYS A 189 0.84 -26.21 -0.58
C CYS A 189 2.00 -27.19 -0.47
N TYR A 190 1.72 -28.45 -0.16
CA TYR A 190 2.71 -29.52 -0.07
C TYR A 190 3.49 -29.66 -1.38
N TRP A 191 4.79 -29.37 -1.35
CA TRP A 191 5.75 -30.01 -2.25
C TRP A 191 6.75 -30.76 -1.37
N SER A 192 6.54 -32.08 -1.25
CA SER A 192 7.55 -33.04 -0.82
C SER A 192 8.13 -33.64 -2.11
N PRO A 193 9.44 -33.97 -2.17
CA PRO A 193 9.99 -34.79 -3.25
C PRO A 193 9.17 -36.07 -3.51
N ASP A 194 8.51 -36.62 -2.48
CA ASP A 194 7.64 -37.79 -2.58
C ASP A 194 6.36 -37.56 -3.41
N ASN A 195 5.88 -36.32 -3.53
CA ASN A 195 4.69 -35.96 -4.30
C ASN A 195 4.99 -35.58 -5.76
N ALA A 196 6.27 -35.51 -6.15
CA ALA A 196 6.65 -35.21 -7.54
C ALA A 196 6.48 -36.42 -8.48
N GLN A 197 6.30 -37.64 -7.93
CA GLN A 197 6.16 -38.85 -8.73
C GLN A 197 4.76 -39.05 -9.36
N ASN A 198 3.74 -38.30 -8.96
CA ASN A 198 2.36 -38.46 -9.45
C ASN A 198 1.90 -37.38 -10.44
N MET A 199 2.81 -36.65 -11.09
CA MET A 199 2.46 -35.67 -12.14
C MET A 199 2.95 -36.07 -13.54
N ASN A 200 3.27 -37.35 -13.74
CA ASN A 200 3.61 -37.94 -15.04
C ASN A 200 2.60 -39.04 -15.45
N GLU A 201 1.30 -38.78 -15.25
CA GLU A 201 0.21 -39.51 -15.92
C GLU A 201 -0.75 -38.51 -16.58
#